data_AF-A0A3G1RL02-F1
#
_entry.id   AF-A0A3G1RL02-F1
#
_cell.length_a   1.000
_cell.length_b   1.000
_cell.length_c   1.000
_cell.angle_alpha   90.00
_cell.angle_beta   90.00
_cell.angle_gamma   90.00
#
_symmetry.space_group_name_H-M   'P 1'
#
loop_
_entity.id
_entity.type
_entity.pdbx_description
1 polymer ?
#
loop_
_entity_poly.entity_id
_entity_poly.type
_entity_poly.pdbx_seq_one_letter_code
_entity_poly.pdbx_strand_id
1 'polypeptide(L)' 'MMLKVVLYTYTQSVFSGRKIEKLLNDRIRMVWLSQNLKHSYKTINRFRVNPKVMLY' A
#
# COMPACT_ATOMS: atom_id res chain seq x y z
N MET A 1 6.73 -3.20 -5.76
CA MET A 1 6.18 -3.64 -4.46
C MET A 1 4.78 -3.10 -4.18
N MET A 2 4.54 -1.80 -4.37
CA MET A 2 3.26 -1.16 -4.07
C MET A 2 2.05 -1.76 -4.80
N LEU A 3 2.24 -2.28 -6.02
CA LEU A 3 1.19 -2.95 -6.79
C LEU A 3 0.54 -4.11 -6.02
N LYS A 4 1.34 -4.98 -5.40
CA LYS A 4 0.82 -6.14 -4.65
C LYS A 4 0.00 -5.71 -3.44
N VAL A 5 0.45 -4.65 -2.74
CA VAL A 5 -0.26 -4.05 -1.60
C VAL A 5 -1.63 -3.53 -2.04
N VAL A 6 -1.68 -2.73 -3.11
CA VAL A 6 -2.93 -2.12 -3.60
C VAL A 6 -3.92 -3.19 -4.06
N LEU A 7 -3.46 -4.17 -4.86
CA LEU A 7 -4.29 -5.28 -5.32
C LEU A 7 -4.90 -6.05 -4.14
N TYR A 8 -4.09 -6.42 -3.16
CA TYR A 8 -4.56 -7.13 -1.98
C TYR A 8 -5.58 -6.33 -1.18
N THR A 9 -5.39 -5.02 -1.01
CA THR A 9 -6.38 -4.20 -0.28
C THR A 9 -7.69 -4.05 -1.04
N TYR A 10 -7.68 -4.08 -2.37
CA TYR A 10 -8.88 -3.95 -3.19
C TYR A 10 -9.73 -5.23 -3.17
N THR A 11 -9.10 -6.41 -3.07
CA THR A 11 -9.86 -7.66 -2.85
C THR A 11 -10.56 -7.68 -1.49
N GLN A 12 -10.10 -6.87 -0.53
CA GLN A 12 -10.72 -6.68 0.79
C GLN A 12 -11.66 -5.47 0.86
N SER A 13 -11.99 -4.86 -0.29
CA SER A 13 -12.81 -3.64 -0.35
C SER A 13 -12.25 -2.47 0.45
N VAL A 14 -10.92 -2.38 0.61
CA VAL A 14 -10.24 -1.28 1.29
C VAL A 14 -9.57 -0.35 0.28
N PHE A 15 -10.21 0.78 0.02
CA PHE A 15 -9.78 1.73 -1.02
C PHE A 15 -9.13 3.01 -0.48
N SER A 16 -9.32 3.33 0.80
CA SER A 16 -8.79 4.55 1.41
C SER A 16 -7.30 4.40 1.71
N GLY A 17 -6.48 5.32 1.21
CA GLY A 17 -5.02 5.30 1.44
C GLY A 17 -4.65 5.27 2.93
N ARG A 18 -5.40 5.98 3.80
CA ARG A 18 -5.18 5.94 5.26
C ARG A 18 -5.56 4.60 5.88
N LYS A 19 -6.62 3.95 5.39
CA LYS A 19 -6.98 2.59 5.85
C LYS A 19 -5.92 1.58 5.41
N ILE A 20 -5.37 1.72 4.21
CA ILE A 20 -4.29 0.87 3.69
C ILE A 20 -3.00 1.09 4.52
N GLU A 21 -2.64 2.33 4.82
CA GLU A 21 -1.51 2.68 5.71
C GLU A 21 -1.67 2.08 7.11
N LYS A 22 -2.88 2.14 7.70
CA LYS A 22 -3.17 1.49 8.97
C LYS A 22 -3.01 -0.03 8.89
N LEU A 23 -3.53 -0.67 7.84
CA LEU A 23 -3.36 -2.11 7.62
C LEU A 23 -1.90 -2.54 7.45
N LEU A 24 -1.08 -1.72 6.79
CA LEU A 24 0.36 -1.95 6.66
C LEU A 24 1.10 -1.94 8.00
N ASN A 25 0.58 -1.22 9.01
CA ASN A 25 1.17 -1.19 10.35
C ASN A 25 0.57 -2.26 11.29
N ASP A 26 -0.70 -2.60 11.11
CA ASP A 26 -1.45 -3.45 12.05
C ASP A 26 -1.49 -4.94 11.67
N ARG A 27 -1.24 -5.30 10.40
CA ARG A 27 -1.40 -6.69 9.91
C ARG A 27 -0.06 -7.28 9.51
N ILE A 28 0.35 -8.35 10.20
CA ILE A 28 1.57 -9.13 9.89
C ILE A 28 1.61 -9.51 8.41
N ARG A 29 0.50 -10.00 7.83
CA ARG A 29 0.44 -10.34 6.40
C ARG A 29 0.75 -9.15 5.48
N MET A 30 0.31 -7.95 5.84
CA MET A 30 0.60 -6.72 5.07
C MET A 30 2.05 -6.29 5.20
N VAL A 31 2.61 -6.41 6.42
CA VAL A 31 4.02 -6.13 6.72
C VAL A 31 4.94 -7.04 5.89
N TRP A 32 4.66 -8.33 5.82
CA TRP A 32 5.39 -9.27 4.96
C TRP A 32 5.18 -8.98 3.47
N LEU A 33 3.95 -8.67 3.05
CA LEU A 33 3.62 -8.34 1.66
C LEU A 33 4.35 -7.07 1.18
N SER A 34 4.59 -6.11 2.08
CA SER A 34 5.35 -4.90 1.82
C SER A 34 6.84 -5.02 2.11
N GLN A 35 7.37 -6.22 2.36
CA GLN A 35 8.79 -6.45 2.70
C GLN A 35 9.27 -5.53 3.84
N ASN A 36 8.46 -5.38 4.90
CA ASN A 36 8.70 -4.47 6.03
C ASN A 36 8.78 -2.97 5.69
N LEU A 37 8.53 -2.55 4.44
CA LEU A 37 8.45 -1.12 4.13
C LEU A 37 7.12 -0.53 4.62
N LYS A 38 7.25 0.53 5.43
CA LYS A 38 6.13 1.32 5.94
C LYS A 38 5.88 2.51 5.02
N HIS A 39 4.95 2.34 4.10
CA HIS A 39 4.57 3.39 3.16
C HIS A 39 3.47 4.26 3.75
N SER A 40 3.64 5.58 3.65
CA SER A 40 2.58 6.48 4.04
C SER A 40 1.42 6.49 3.04
N TYR A 41 0.22 6.88 3.48
CA TYR A 41 -0.94 7.11 2.61
C TYR A 41 -0.61 8.04 1.42
N LYS A 42 0.31 9.01 1.61
CA LYS A 42 0.77 9.89 0.53
C LYS A 42 1.46 9.10 -0.58
N THR A 43 2.34 8.16 -0.22
CA THR A 43 3.04 7.30 -1.17
C THR A 43 2.09 6.34 -1.89
N ILE A 44 1.13 5.77 -1.15
CA ILE A 44 0.08 4.91 -1.71
C ILE A 44 -0.75 5.69 -2.74
N ASN A 45 -1.17 6.91 -2.41
CA ASN A 45 -1.96 7.75 -3.31
C ASN A 45 -1.14 8.22 -4.51
N ARG A 46 0.13 8.59 -4.33
CA ARG A 46 1.03 8.91 -5.46
C ARG A 46 1.18 7.75 -6.42
N PHE A 47 1.36 6.53 -5.91
CA PHE A 47 1.44 5.33 -6.74
C PHE A 47 0.17 5.08 -7.56
N ARG A 48 -1.02 5.37 -7.01
CA ARG A 48 -2.30 5.22 -7.74
C ARG A 48 -2.44 6.19 -8.90
N VAL A 49 -1.94 7.42 -8.75
CA VAL A 49 -2.02 8.47 -9.78
C VAL A 49 -0.93 8.27 -10.83
N ASN A 50 0.29 7.99 -10.39
CA ASN A 50 1.43 7.77 -11.26
C ASN A 50 2.27 6.59 -10.75
N PRO A 51 2.07 5.38 -11.30
CA PRO A 51 2.81 4.18 -10.89
C PRO A 51 4.32 4.27 -11.10
N LYS A 52 4.80 5.16 -11.98
CA LYS A 52 6.23 5.34 -12.29
C LYS A 52 6.98 6.19 -11.26
N VAL A 53 6.28 6.97 -10.42
CA VAL A 53 6.89 7.87 -9.41
C VAL A 53 7.73 7.12 -8.38
N MET A 54 7.53 5.81 -8.24
CA MET A 54 8.25 5.00 -7.27
C MET A 54 9.45 4.24 -7.85
N LEU A 55 9.76 4.44 -9.14
CA LEU A 55 10.86 3.78 -9.84
C LEU A 55 12.07 4.70 -10.08
N TYR A 56 12.01 5.94 -9.57
CA TYR A 56 13.06 6.95 -9.65
C TYR A 56 13.34 7.54 -8.27
#